data_AF-A0A2J0KLP8-F1
#
_entry.id   AF-A0A2J0KLP8-F1
#
_cell.length_a   1.000
_cell.length_b   1.000
_cell.length_c   1.000
_cell.angle_alpha   90.00
_cell.angle_beta   90.00
_cell.angle_gamma   90.00
#
_symmetry.space_group_name_H-M   'P 1'
#
loop_
_entity.id
_entity.type
_entity.pdbx_description
1 polymer ?
#
loop_
_entity_poly.entity_id
_entity_poly.type
_entity_poly.pdbx_seq_one_letter_code
_entity_poly.pdbx_strand_id
1 'polypeptide(L)'
;MVFNIIKDHKGWIDVSSEVGKGTAFQIYLSALSKDQAQEKNSKEIPAPVLQTGNETVLFVDDEENIRNMGKAFLQRLGYRVLLARDGEEAAKQ
;
A
#
# COMPACT_ATOMS: atom_id res chain seq x y z
N MET A 1 -11.57 -5.88 -2.60
CA MET A 1 -10.43 -4.94 -2.53
C MET A 1 -10.31 -4.05 -3.77
N VAL A 2 -10.30 -4.60 -5.00
CA VAL A 2 -10.05 -3.85 -6.25
C VAL A 2 -11.05 -2.72 -6.55
N PHE A 3 -12.37 -2.94 -6.40
CA PHE A 3 -13.38 -1.91 -6.68
C PHE A 3 -13.19 -0.64 -5.83
N ASN A 4 -12.96 -0.79 -4.53
CA ASN A 4 -12.77 0.34 -3.61
C ASN A 4 -11.50 1.11 -3.96
N ILE A 5 -10.40 0.42 -4.28
CA ILE A 5 -9.15 1.08 -4.73
C ILE A 5 -9.41 1.96 -5.95
N ILE A 6 -10.11 1.44 -6.96
CA ILE A 6 -10.41 2.18 -8.19
C ILE A 6 -11.29 3.40 -7.87
N LYS A 7 -12.32 3.23 -7.03
CA LYS A 7 -13.22 4.31 -6.62
C LYS A 7 -12.49 5.40 -5.83
N ASP A 8 -11.60 5.02 -4.90
CA ASP A 8 -10.81 5.96 -4.09
C ASP A 8 -9.85 6.78 -4.96
N HIS A 9 -9.39 6.22 -6.08
CA HIS A 9 -8.61 6.91 -7.11
C HIS A 9 -9.48 7.66 -8.14
N LYS A 10 -10.79 7.83 -7.87
CA LYS A 10 -11.76 8.46 -8.77
C LYS A 10 -11.83 7.80 -10.15
N GLY A 11 -11.52 6.51 -10.20
CA GLY A 11 -11.61 5.69 -11.40
C GLY A 11 -12.96 5.01 -11.56
N TRP A 12 -13.08 4.26 -12.64
CA TRP A 12 -14.25 3.45 -12.99
C TRP A 12 -13.83 2.03 -13.37
N ILE A 13 -14.68 1.04 -13.11
CA ILE A 13 -14.49 -0.33 -13.56
C ILE A 13 -15.74 -0.83 -14.27
N ASP A 14 -15.54 -1.45 -15.42
CA ASP A 14 -16.59 -2.14 -16.18
C ASP A 14 -16.25 -3.63 -16.31
N VAL A 15 -17.28 -4.48 -16.32
CA VAL A 15 -17.14 -5.94 -16.31
C VAL A 15 -18.08 -6.54 -17.34
N SER A 16 -17.49 -7.26 -18.30
CA SER A 16 -18.24 -8.06 -19.28
C SER A 16 -17.90 -9.53 -19.07
N SER A 17 -18.91 -10.38 -18.90
CA SER A 17 -18.74 -11.81 -18.69
C SER A 17 -19.80 -12.59 -19.43
N GLU A 18 -19.39 -13.65 -20.13
CA GLU A 18 -20.31 -14.58 -20.78
C GLU A 18 -19.83 -16.03 -20.57
N VAL A 19 -20.75 -16.90 -20.16
CA VAL A 19 -20.49 -18.31 -19.91
C VAL A 19 -19.89 -18.95 -21.17
N GLY A 20 -18.75 -19.61 -21.03
CA GLY A 20 -18.05 -20.25 -22.15
C GLY A 20 -17.23 -19.30 -23.04
N LYS A 21 -17.30 -17.98 -22.83
CA LYS A 21 -16.45 -16.99 -23.53
C LYS A 21 -15.45 -16.27 -22.63
N GLY A 22 -15.65 -16.35 -21.31
CA GLY A 22 -14.75 -15.79 -20.31
C GLY A 22 -15.24 -14.44 -19.76
N THR A 23 -14.33 -13.73 -19.10
CA THR A 23 -14.63 -12.47 -18.39
C THR A 23 -13.56 -11.43 -18.70
N ALA A 24 -13.98 -10.20 -18.97
CA ALA A 24 -13.12 -9.04 -19.20
C ALA A 24 -13.43 -7.94 -18.19
N PHE A 25 -12.38 -7.41 -17.55
CA PHE A 25 -12.44 -6.27 -16.65
C PHE A 25 -11.73 -5.09 -17.31
N GLN A 26 -12.40 -3.93 -17.38
CA GLN A 26 -11.86 -2.71 -17.95
C GLN A 26 -11.78 -1.65 -16.84
N ILE A 27 -10.57 -1.16 -16.58
CA ILE A 27 -10.29 -0.22 -15.49
C ILE A 27 -9.89 1.13 -16.11
N TYR A 28 -10.60 2.18 -15.72
CA TYR A 28 -10.38 3.55 -16.17
C TYR A 28 -9.88 4.38 -14.98
N LEU A 29 -8.70 4.95 -15.10
CA LEU A 29 -8.11 5.85 -14.11
C LEU A 29 -7.85 7.20 -14.75
N SER A 30 -7.98 8.28 -13.98
CA SER A 30 -7.68 9.63 -14.48
C SER A 30 -6.20 9.73 -14.87
N ALA A 31 -5.92 10.06 -16.13
CA ALA A 31 -4.59 10.42 -16.56
C ALA A 31 -4.21 11.80 -16.01
N LEU A 32 -2.94 11.99 -15.65
CA LEU A 32 -2.41 13.33 -15.38
C LEU A 32 -2.43 14.16 -16.66
N SER A 33 -2.82 15.44 -16.58
CA SER A 33 -2.63 16.37 -17.69
C SER A 33 -1.13 16.57 -17.93
N LYS A 34 -0.72 16.79 -19.20
CA LYS A 34 0.69 17.01 -19.57
C LYS A 34 1.34 18.12 -18.75
N ASP A 35 0.57 19.15 -18.38
CA ASP A 35 1.05 20.26 -17.56
C ASP A 35 1.38 19.82 -16.12
N GLN A 36 0.61 18.90 -15.52
CA GLN A 36 0.91 18.32 -14.20
C GLN A 36 2.08 17.34 -14.21
N ALA A 37 2.34 16.68 -15.34
CA ALA A 37 3.51 15.82 -15.50
C ALA A 37 4.81 16.64 -15.55
N GLN A 38 4.75 17.87 -16.07
CA GLN A 38 5.91 18.76 -16.19
C GLN A 38 6.20 19.54 -14.90
N GLU A 39 5.18 19.90 -14.10
CA GLU A 39 5.37 20.54 -12.79
C GLU A 39 6.04 19.64 -11.74
N LYS A 40 5.96 18.31 -11.89
CA LYS A 40 6.61 17.38 -10.94
C LYS A 40 8.13 17.28 -11.09
N ASN A 41 8.72 17.83 -12.14
CA ASN A 41 10.18 17.81 -12.34
C ASN A 41 10.93 18.98 -11.68
N SER A 42 10.25 19.93 -11.00
CA SER A 42 10.93 21.15 -10.51
C SER A 42 10.64 21.55 -9.07
N LYS A 43 9.97 20.71 -8.28
CA LYS A 43 9.92 20.87 -6.82
C LYS A 43 10.28 19.55 -6.17
N GLU A 44 11.58 19.36 -5.92
CA GLU A 44 12.01 18.52 -4.81
C GLU A 44 11.39 19.10 -3.55
N ILE A 45 10.19 18.65 -3.20
CA ILE A 45 9.73 18.72 -1.84
C ILE A 45 10.81 17.97 -1.07
N PRO A 46 11.54 18.61 -0.13
CA PRO A 46 12.51 17.88 0.68
C PRO A 46 11.75 16.71 1.28
N ALA A 47 12.17 15.49 0.92
CA ALA A 47 11.57 14.31 1.52
C ALA A 47 11.63 14.55 3.04
N PRO A 48 10.49 14.47 3.76
CA PRO A 48 10.54 14.61 5.21
C PRO A 48 11.64 13.67 5.70
N VAL A 49 12.59 14.21 6.46
CA VAL A 49 13.68 13.42 7.02
C VAL A 49 13.00 12.28 7.76
N LEU A 50 13.10 11.06 7.22
CA LEU A 50 12.52 9.89 7.86
C LEU A 50 13.21 9.80 9.21
N GLN A 51 12.44 9.98 10.27
CA GLN A 51 12.92 9.72 11.61
C GLN A 51 13.22 8.21 11.64
N THR A 52 14.50 7.89 11.57
CA THR A 52 15.02 6.53 11.77
C THR A 52 15.50 6.44 13.21
N GLY A 53 15.50 5.24 13.76
CA GLY A 53 15.86 5.05 15.16
C GLY A 53 16.09 3.60 15.51
N ASN A 54 16.34 3.33 16.79
CA ASN A 54 16.65 2.01 17.34
C ASN A 54 15.56 1.50 18.28
N GLU A 55 14.40 2.16 18.28
CA GLU A 55 13.24 1.81 19.07
C GLU A 55 12.67 0.45 18.64
N THR A 56 11.79 -0.09 19.49
CA THR A 56 11.08 -1.33 19.22
C THR A 56 9.65 -1.04 18.78
N VAL A 57 9.21 -1.65 17.69
CA VAL A 57 7.86 -1.53 17.13
C VAL A 57 7.19 -2.90 17.16
N LEU A 58 5.99 -2.97 17.75
CA LEU A 58 5.10 -4.12 17.65
C LEU A 58 4.20 -3.94 16.43
N PHE A 59 4.35 -4.82 15.43
CA PHE A 59 3.60 -4.78 14.19
C PHE A 59 2.60 -5.95 14.15
N VAL A 60 1.31 -5.63 14.11
CA VAL A 60 0.21 -6.60 14.20
C VAL A 60 -0.59 -6.60 12.91
N ASP A 61 -0.65 -7.75 12.25
CA ASP A 61 -1.43 -7.95 11.01
C ASP A 61 -1.79 -9.43 10.86
N ASP A 62 -3.03 -9.73 10.47
CA ASP A 62 -3.52 -11.11 10.34
C ASP A 62 -2.94 -11.81 9.09
N GLU A 63 -2.58 -11.05 8.06
CA GLU A 63 -1.99 -11.59 6.83
C GLU A 63 -0.46 -11.73 6.94
N GLU A 64 0.04 -12.96 6.77
CA GLU A 64 1.48 -13.26 6.89
C GLU A 64 2.35 -12.44 5.91
N ASN A 65 1.88 -12.28 4.67
CA ASN A 65 2.61 -11.52 3.65
C ASN A 65 2.76 -10.05 4.04
N ILE A 66 1.73 -9.44 4.62
CA ILE A 66 1.76 -8.04 5.08
C ILE A 66 2.68 -7.90 6.29
N ARG A 67 2.60 -8.83 7.25
CA ARG A 67 3.52 -8.87 8.41
C ARG A 67 4.99 -8.97 8.00
N ASN A 68 5.31 -9.85 7.06
CA ASN A 68 6.68 -10.03 6.56
C ASN A 68 7.18 -8.79 5.82
N MET A 69 6.34 -8.17 5.00
CA MET A 69 6.65 -6.91 4.32
C MET A 69 6.88 -5.77 5.32
N GLY A 70 5.99 -5.62 6.30
CA GLY A 70 6.09 -4.61 7.37
C GLY A 70 7.38 -4.75 8.18
N LYS A 71 7.74 -5.98 8.58
CA LYS A 71 9.00 -6.29 9.25
C LYS A 71 10.21 -5.84 8.43
N ALA A 72 10.28 -6.24 7.16
CA ALA A 72 11.41 -5.91 6.29
C ALA A 72 11.56 -4.40 6.11
N PHE A 73 10.45 -3.68 5.95
CA PHE A 73 10.46 -2.23 5.79
C PHE A 73 10.92 -1.51 7.07
N LEU A 74 10.36 -1.87 8.23
CA LEU A 74 10.70 -1.24 9.50
C LEU A 74 12.14 -1.57 9.95
N GLN A 75 12.61 -2.78 9.74
CA GLN A 75 14.01 -3.14 10.02
C GLN A 75 14.99 -2.35 9.15
N ARG A 76 14.64 -2.08 7.89
CA ARG A 76 15.44 -1.23 7.00
C ARG A 76 15.54 0.22 7.50
N LEU A 77 14.58 0.68 8.29
CA LEU A 77 14.60 1.99 8.95
C LEU A 77 15.34 1.99 10.30
N GLY A 78 15.91 0.85 10.73
CA GLY A 78 16.71 0.71 11.96
C GLY A 78 15.95 0.15 13.17
N TYR A 79 14.65 -0.04 13.07
CA TYR A 79 13.82 -0.49 14.20
C TYR A 79 14.01 -1.97 14.52
N ARG A 80 13.83 -2.30 15.81
CA ARG A 80 13.58 -3.68 16.24
C ARG A 80 12.09 -3.97 16.06
N VAL A 81 11.74 -5.07 15.43
CA VAL A 81 10.33 -5.38 15.11
C VAL A 81 9.90 -6.65 15.82
N LEU A 82 8.86 -6.52 16.64
CA LEU A 82 8.09 -7.64 17.20
C LEU A 82 6.87 -7.85 16.30
N LEU A 83 6.51 -9.11 16.05
CA LEU A 83 5.36 -9.45 15.20
C LEU A 83 4.29 -10.14 16.01
N ALA A 84 3.03 -9.86 15.70
CA ALA A 84 1.89 -10.62 16.18
C ALA A 84 0.83 -10.75 15.09
N ARG A 85 0.11 -11.88 15.04
CA ARG A 85 -0.96 -12.11 14.06
C ARG A 85 -2.30 -11.53 14.48
N ASP A 86 -2.46 -11.26 15.76
CA ASP A 86 -3.71 -10.82 16.37
C ASP A 86 -3.43 -10.10 17.69
N GLY A 87 -4.49 -9.57 18.32
CA GLY A 87 -4.39 -8.84 19.58
C GLY A 87 -3.99 -9.72 20.78
N GLU A 88 -4.29 -11.02 20.75
CA GLU A 88 -3.96 -11.93 21.85
C GLU A 88 -2.47 -12.27 21.85
N GLU A 89 -1.89 -12.52 20.67
CA GLU A 89 -0.46 -12.69 20.49
C GLU A 89 0.28 -11.38 20.81
N ALA A 90 -0.26 -10.23 20.38
CA ALA A 90 0.32 -8.92 20.65
C ALA A 90 0.44 -8.62 22.15
N ALA A 91 -0.56 -9.01 22.95
CA ALA A 91 -0.55 -8.81 24.39
C ALA A 91 0.48 -9.68 25.15
N LYS A 92 1.08 -10.67 24.48
CA LYS A 92 2.09 -11.59 25.06
C LYS A 92 3.53 -11.25 24.68
N GLN A 93 3.72 -10.27 23.81
CA GLN A 93 5.03 -9.75 23.40
C GLN A 93 5.59 -8.81 24.47
#